data_AF-W9WK85-F1
#
_entry.id   AF-W9WK85-F1
#
_cell.length_a   1.000
_cell.length_b   1.000
_cell.length_c   1.000
_cell.angle_alpha   90.00
_cell.angle_beta   90.00
_cell.angle_gamma   90.00
#
_symmetry.space_group_name_H-M   'P 1'
#
loop_
_entity.id
_entity.type
_entity.pdbx_description
1 polymer ?
#
loop_
_entity_poly.entity_id
_entity_poly.type
_entity_poly.pdbx_seq_one_letter_code
_entity_poly.pdbx_strand_id
1 'polypeptide(L)'
;MLTDGRDLAANIGIKFQTPEEFFLNAPTEPYDHIFEPSRYLQVTQAAEGTTHDAAAPAVAAPFTKDIKQDIVVFCGSPGAGKSTFFWDVLQPLGYERVNQDILKTRDKCVKKARELLEAGASVAIDNTNANVETRSHWVKLAREFDVPIRCVRFTASTRLAEHNDAARALNTNIMNPENRSQLPSIAFRSFLQRLQEPTLDEGFQDIYKVDFEFKGTDEQKKLWSRYWVSKYST
;
A
#
# COMPACT_ATOMS: atom_id res chain seq x y z
N MET A 1 -13.12 -4.66 -16.28
CA MET A 1 -14.32 -4.56 -15.42
C MET A 1 -14.92 -5.94 -15.28
N LEU A 2 -14.86 -6.55 -14.10
CA LEU A 2 -15.67 -7.72 -13.73
C LEU A 2 -16.04 -7.56 -12.25
N THR A 3 -16.67 -6.45 -11.87
CA THR A 3 -17.38 -6.37 -10.59
C THR A 3 -18.57 -7.31 -10.67
N ASP A 4 -18.84 -8.08 -9.62
CA ASP A 4 -20.07 -8.88 -9.53
C ASP A 4 -21.29 -7.97 -9.77
N GLY A 5 -22.38 -8.52 -10.33
CA GLY A 5 -23.59 -7.74 -10.59
C GLY A 5 -24.16 -7.08 -9.32
N ARG A 6 -24.02 -7.74 -8.17
CA ARG A 6 -24.41 -7.21 -6.85
C ARG A 6 -23.53 -6.04 -6.44
N ASP A 7 -22.20 -6.16 -6.60
CA ASP A 7 -21.23 -5.10 -6.27
C ASP A 7 -21.43 -3.86 -7.16
N LEU A 8 -21.67 -4.06 -8.46
CA LEU A 8 -21.96 -2.97 -9.39
C LEU A 8 -23.24 -2.23 -8.98
N ALA A 9 -24.31 -2.98 -8.67
CA ALA A 9 -25.58 -2.40 -8.26
C ALA A 9 -25.45 -1.60 -6.95
N ALA A 10 -24.71 -2.13 -5.98
CA ALA A 10 -24.38 -1.42 -4.74
C ALA A 10 -23.61 -0.12 -5.01
N ASN A 11 -22.63 -0.13 -5.93
CA ASN A 11 -21.85 1.05 -6.30
C ASN A 11 -22.68 2.19 -6.91
N ILE A 12 -23.70 1.86 -7.71
CA ILE A 12 -24.55 2.84 -8.41
C ILE A 12 -25.87 3.11 -7.68
N GLY A 13 -26.16 2.38 -6.60
CA GLY A 13 -27.36 2.58 -5.78
C GLY A 13 -28.65 2.05 -6.41
N ILE A 14 -28.58 0.98 -7.21
CA ILE A 14 -29.77 0.32 -7.76
C ILE A 14 -30.03 -1.01 -7.04
N LYS A 15 -31.30 -1.45 -7.06
CA LYS A 15 -31.66 -2.78 -6.58
C LYS A 15 -31.14 -3.84 -7.57
N PHE A 16 -30.39 -4.81 -7.07
CA PHE A 16 -30.03 -6.01 -7.82
C PHE A 16 -31.00 -7.15 -7.50
N GLN A 17 -31.29 -7.97 -8.50
CA GLN A 17 -31.98 -9.25 -8.34
C GLN A 17 -31.28 -10.30 -9.23
N THR A 18 -31.10 -11.52 -8.73
CA THR A 18 -30.66 -12.63 -9.60
C THR A 18 -31.77 -13.02 -10.59
N PRO A 19 -31.47 -13.76 -11.67
CA PRO A 19 -32.51 -14.28 -12.56
C PRO A 19 -33.59 -15.08 -11.80
N GLU A 20 -33.21 -15.88 -10.81
CA GLU A 20 -34.13 -16.68 -9.99
C GLU A 20 -35.03 -15.79 -9.12
N GLU A 21 -34.45 -14.76 -8.49
CA GLU A 21 -35.20 -13.78 -7.70
C GLU A 21 -36.17 -12.96 -8.57
N PHE A 22 -35.77 -12.57 -9.78
CA PHE A 22 -36.57 -11.72 -10.66
C PHE A 22 -37.65 -12.48 -11.44
N PHE A 23 -37.31 -13.63 -12.03
CA PHE A 23 -38.22 -14.38 -12.91
C PHE A 23 -39.02 -15.46 -12.18
N LEU A 24 -38.46 -16.04 -11.10
CA LEU A 24 -39.05 -17.19 -10.42
C LEU A 24 -39.58 -16.87 -9.02
N ASN A 25 -39.51 -15.59 -8.58
CA ASN A 25 -39.82 -15.17 -7.21
C ASN A 25 -39.09 -16.01 -6.15
N ALA A 26 -37.87 -16.46 -6.45
CA ALA A 26 -37.05 -17.19 -5.49
C ALA A 26 -36.66 -16.27 -4.30
N PRO A 27 -36.45 -16.84 -3.10
CA PRO A 27 -35.95 -16.07 -1.97
C PRO A 27 -34.55 -15.52 -2.23
N THR A 28 -34.25 -14.35 -1.67
CA THR A 28 -32.94 -13.72 -1.82
C THR A 28 -31.84 -14.56 -1.16
N GLU A 29 -30.80 -14.88 -1.93
CA GLU A 29 -29.64 -15.57 -1.39
C GLU A 29 -28.72 -14.62 -0.63
N PRO A 30 -28.18 -15.03 0.54
CA PRO A 30 -27.14 -14.29 1.25
C PRO A 30 -25.94 -14.05 0.33
N TYR A 31 -25.40 -12.84 0.37
CA TYR A 31 -24.20 -12.48 -0.39
C TYR A 31 -23.24 -11.71 0.49
N ASP A 32 -22.04 -12.27 0.63
CA ASP A 32 -20.94 -11.64 1.34
C ASP A 32 -20.00 -10.97 0.33
N HIS A 33 -19.81 -9.66 0.49
CA HIS A 33 -18.78 -8.96 -0.26
C HIS A 33 -17.40 -9.46 0.16
N ILE A 34 -16.51 -9.60 -0.81
CA ILE A 34 -15.16 -10.16 -0.59
C ILE A 34 -14.24 -9.17 0.09
N PHE A 35 -14.56 -7.90 -0.10
CA PHE A 35 -13.89 -6.78 0.53
C PHE A 35 -14.95 -5.74 0.85
N GLU A 36 -14.92 -5.23 2.08
CA GLU A 36 -15.85 -4.23 2.58
C GLU A 36 -15.10 -2.91 2.81
N PRO A 37 -15.14 -1.96 1.86
CA PRO A 37 -14.40 -0.70 1.98
C PRO A 37 -14.85 0.12 3.18
N SER A 38 -16.15 0.09 3.49
CA SER A 38 -16.76 0.83 4.60
C SER A 38 -16.09 0.58 5.96
N ARG A 39 -15.63 -0.65 6.21
CA ARG A 39 -14.95 -1.03 7.47
C ARG A 39 -13.66 -0.23 7.70
N TYR A 40 -12.93 0.07 6.63
CA TYR A 40 -11.68 0.82 6.71
C TYR A 40 -11.89 2.33 6.84
N LEU A 41 -13.08 2.83 6.50
CA LEU A 41 -13.43 4.25 6.67
C LEU A 41 -13.99 4.55 8.07
N GLN A 42 -14.61 3.56 8.72
CA GLN A 42 -15.15 3.69 10.08
C GLN A 42 -14.04 3.71 11.13
N VAL A 43 -12.99 2.90 10.97
CA VAL A 43 -11.83 2.88 11.87
C VAL A 43 -11.14 4.25 11.94
N THR A 44 -11.07 4.98 10.81
CA THR A 44 -10.52 6.34 10.77
C THR A 44 -11.39 7.34 11.54
N GLN A 45 -12.72 7.18 11.52
CA GLN A 45 -13.64 8.04 12.27
C GLN A 45 -13.65 7.76 13.78
N ALA A 46 -13.42 6.51 14.19
CA ALA A 46 -13.27 6.15 15.60
C ALA A 46 -11.91 6.61 16.18
N ALA A 47 -10.85 6.67 15.37
CA ALA A 47 -9.55 7.21 15.79
C ALA A 47 -9.58 8.73 16.07
N GLU A 48 -10.56 9.46 15.52
CA GLU A 48 -10.82 10.86 15.84
C GLU A 48 -11.63 11.05 17.14
N GLY A 49 -12.11 9.97 17.77
CA GLY A 49 -12.89 10.02 18.99
C GLY A 49 -12.76 8.74 19.84
N THR A 50 -11.94 8.83 20.88
CA THR A 50 -11.75 7.90 22.03
C THR A 50 -10.62 6.85 21.98
N THR A 51 -9.98 6.72 23.14
CA THR A 51 -8.76 5.97 23.52
C THR A 51 -8.99 4.48 23.83
N HIS A 52 -8.10 3.61 23.32
CA HIS A 52 -7.63 2.26 23.77
C HIS A 52 -8.69 1.13 24.00
N ASP A 53 -8.51 -0.14 23.60
CA ASP A 53 -7.37 -1.05 23.83
C ASP A 53 -7.40 -2.38 22.99
N ALA A 54 -6.25 -3.07 22.96
CA ALA A 54 -5.97 -4.49 22.64
C ALA A 54 -5.67 -4.95 21.20
N ALA A 55 -4.44 -4.67 20.71
CA ALA A 55 -3.40 -5.65 20.34
C ALA A 55 -2.28 -4.99 19.50
N ALA A 56 -1.14 -4.74 20.14
CA ALA A 56 0.07 -4.06 19.63
C ALA A 56 -0.13 -2.59 19.20
N PRO A 57 0.81 -1.66 19.51
CA PRO A 57 0.62 -0.26 19.16
C PRO A 57 0.75 -0.10 17.64
N ALA A 58 -0.40 -0.07 16.98
CA ALA A 58 -0.60 0.59 15.71
C ALA A 58 -0.30 2.09 15.91
N VAL A 59 0.64 2.60 15.11
CA VAL A 59 1.16 3.98 15.08
C VAL A 59 1.90 4.42 16.37
N ALA A 60 3.19 4.06 16.47
CA ALA A 60 4.09 4.67 17.43
C ALA A 60 4.78 5.90 16.80
N ALA A 61 4.17 7.08 16.99
CA ALA A 61 4.67 8.42 16.62
C ALA A 61 4.79 8.69 15.09
N PRO A 62 4.65 9.95 14.64
CA PRO A 62 4.92 10.29 13.24
C PRO A 62 6.35 9.88 12.87
N PHE A 63 6.57 9.42 11.64
CA PHE A 63 7.91 9.12 11.15
C PHE A 63 8.75 10.41 11.22
N THR A 64 9.77 10.42 12.07
CA THR A 64 10.68 11.57 12.24
C THR A 64 11.98 11.35 11.48
N LYS A 65 12.59 12.49 11.10
CA LYS A 65 13.94 12.53 10.55
C LYS A 65 14.89 13.13 11.58
N ASP A 66 15.30 12.29 12.53
CA ASP A 66 16.29 12.65 13.55
C ASP A 66 17.73 12.33 13.10
N ILE A 67 17.85 11.69 11.93
CA ILE A 67 19.12 11.25 11.34
C ILE A 67 19.48 12.18 10.19
N LYS A 68 20.73 12.65 10.19
CA LYS A 68 21.25 13.57 9.16
C LYS A 68 21.20 12.96 7.76
N GLN A 69 21.57 11.69 7.64
CA GLN A 69 21.57 10.93 6.40
C GLN A 69 21.31 9.46 6.68
N ASP A 70 20.36 8.85 5.99
CA ASP A 70 19.96 7.46 6.16
C ASP A 70 19.29 6.89 4.90
N ILE A 71 19.14 5.57 4.88
CA ILE A 71 18.36 4.86 3.87
C ILE A 71 17.06 4.36 4.51
N VAL A 72 15.92 4.68 3.90
CA VAL A 72 14.61 4.15 4.29
C VAL A 72 14.15 3.15 3.24
N VAL A 73 13.94 1.89 3.64
CA VAL A 73 13.49 0.82 2.75
C VAL A 73 12.03 0.51 3.01
N PHE A 74 11.18 0.64 1.98
CA PHE A 74 9.80 0.21 2.09
C PHE A 74 9.65 -1.29 1.92
N CYS A 75 8.83 -1.92 2.75
CA CYS A 75 8.49 -3.33 2.66
C CYS A 75 6.96 -3.49 2.65
N GLY A 76 6.37 -3.83 1.50
CA GLY A 76 4.92 -3.92 1.40
C GLY A 76 4.39 -4.21 0.01
N SER A 77 3.17 -4.77 -0.03
CA SER A 77 2.50 -5.16 -1.27
C SER A 77 2.43 -4.01 -2.27
N PRO A 78 2.50 -4.26 -3.59
CA PRO A 78 1.99 -3.26 -4.55
C PRO A 78 0.57 -2.84 -4.13
N GLY A 79 0.20 -1.57 -4.35
CA GLY A 79 -1.09 -1.03 -3.88
C GLY A 79 -1.19 -0.70 -2.38
N ALA A 80 -0.19 -0.99 -1.56
CA ALA A 80 -0.22 -0.75 -0.10
C ALA A 80 -0.07 0.73 0.34
N GLY A 81 -0.02 1.70 -0.57
CA GLY A 81 0.13 3.12 -0.22
C GLY A 81 1.58 3.62 -0.07
N LYS A 82 2.59 2.81 -0.41
CA LYS A 82 4.02 3.16 -0.30
C LYS A 82 4.40 4.50 -0.94
N SER A 83 4.01 4.70 -2.19
CA SER A 83 4.33 5.93 -2.91
C SER A 83 3.62 7.15 -2.30
N THR A 84 2.40 6.97 -1.80
CA THR A 84 1.67 8.03 -1.08
C THR A 84 2.40 8.39 0.22
N PHE A 85 2.87 7.39 0.99
CA PHE A 85 3.69 7.62 2.17
C PHE A 85 4.99 8.36 1.84
N PHE A 86 5.64 8.07 0.71
CA PHE A 86 6.79 8.86 0.28
C PHE A 86 6.41 10.34 0.08
N TRP A 87 5.37 10.63 -0.70
CA TRP A 87 4.98 12.01 -1.02
C TRP A 87 4.51 12.79 0.21
N ASP A 88 3.75 12.15 1.10
CA ASP A 88 3.13 12.83 2.23
C ASP A 88 4.06 12.94 3.45
N VAL A 89 5.01 12.01 3.60
CA VAL A 89 5.83 11.88 4.82
C VAL A 89 7.31 12.08 4.54
N LEU A 90 7.89 11.35 3.58
CA LEU A 90 9.35 11.39 3.38
C LEU A 90 9.83 12.56 2.51
N GLN A 91 9.09 12.93 1.46
CA GLN A 91 9.47 14.05 0.60
C GLN A 91 9.54 15.38 1.38
N PRO A 92 8.58 15.73 2.25
CA PRO A 92 8.67 16.95 3.07
C PRO A 92 9.85 16.93 4.06
N LEU A 93 10.32 15.74 4.45
CA LEU A 93 11.52 15.55 5.27
C LEU A 93 12.82 15.59 4.44
N GLY A 94 12.75 15.85 3.14
CA GLY A 94 13.91 15.97 2.26
C GLY A 94 14.57 14.63 1.92
N TYR A 95 13.77 13.56 1.78
CA TYR A 95 14.25 12.30 1.19
C TYR A 95 14.15 12.33 -0.32
N GLU A 96 15.15 11.76 -0.97
CA GLU A 96 15.16 11.53 -2.41
C GLU A 96 14.60 10.13 -2.73
N ARG A 97 13.75 10.04 -3.75
CA ARG A 97 13.07 8.78 -4.10
C ARG A 97 13.88 7.94 -5.08
N VAL A 98 14.04 6.67 -4.77
CA VAL A 98 14.52 5.64 -5.71
C VAL A 98 13.41 4.63 -5.90
N ASN A 99 12.90 4.54 -7.14
CA ASN A 99 11.80 3.65 -7.50
C ASN A 99 12.15 2.84 -8.76
N GLN A 100 12.03 1.52 -8.67
CA GLN A 100 12.32 0.59 -9.77
C GLN A 100 11.31 0.66 -10.89
N ASP A 101 10.06 1.04 -10.65
CA ASP A 101 9.07 1.21 -11.73
C ASP A 101 9.53 2.28 -12.74
N ILE A 102 10.24 3.31 -12.25
CA ILE A 102 10.81 4.40 -13.07
C ILE A 102 12.17 3.98 -13.65
N LEU A 103 13.03 3.38 -12.83
CA LEU A 103 14.42 3.06 -13.20
C LEU A 103 14.57 1.70 -13.91
N LYS A 104 13.49 0.91 -13.99
CA LYS A 104 13.35 -0.42 -14.61
C LYS A 104 14.11 -1.56 -13.93
N THR A 105 15.40 -1.38 -13.63
CA THR A 105 16.26 -2.44 -13.07
C THR A 105 16.77 -2.10 -11.67
N ARG A 106 17.00 -3.14 -10.85
CA ARG A 106 17.58 -3.00 -9.52
C ARG A 106 18.95 -2.34 -9.55
N ASP A 107 19.80 -2.69 -10.51
CA ASP A 107 21.16 -2.14 -10.60
C ASP A 107 21.14 -0.63 -10.88
N LYS A 108 20.18 -0.15 -11.67
CA LYS A 108 19.95 1.29 -11.86
C LYS A 108 19.45 1.97 -10.58
N CYS A 109 18.61 1.29 -9.80
CA CYS A 109 18.18 1.78 -8.49
C CYS A 109 19.36 1.88 -7.51
N VAL A 110 20.19 0.85 -7.42
CA VAL A 110 21.39 0.86 -6.57
C VAL A 110 22.36 1.96 -6.99
N LYS A 111 22.59 2.12 -8.30
CA LYS A 111 23.43 3.20 -8.82
C LYS A 111 22.87 4.58 -8.44
N LYS A 112 21.57 4.80 -8.65
CA LYS A 112 20.94 6.09 -8.31
C LYS A 112 20.97 6.36 -6.80
N ALA A 113 20.72 5.34 -5.97
CA ALA A 113 20.83 5.46 -4.52
C ALA A 113 22.25 5.84 -4.10
N ARG A 114 23.27 5.21 -4.70
CA ARG A 114 24.68 5.55 -4.47
C ARG A 114 24.98 7.01 -4.80
N GLU A 115 24.60 7.48 -5.99
CA GLU A 115 24.81 8.88 -6.41
C GLU A 115 24.17 9.89 -5.44
N LEU A 116 22.97 9.58 -4.93
CA LEU A 116 22.26 10.43 -3.97
C LEU A 116 22.94 10.43 -2.59
N LEU A 117 23.42 9.27 -2.15
CA LEU A 117 24.16 9.15 -0.88
C LEU A 117 25.51 9.88 -0.94
N GLU A 118 26.23 9.79 -2.05
CA GLU A 118 27.47 10.55 -2.29
C GLU A 118 27.23 12.07 -2.25
N ALA A 119 26.06 12.52 -2.71
CA ALA A 119 25.64 13.91 -2.64
C ALA A 119 25.16 14.35 -1.24
N GLY A 120 25.18 13.46 -0.24
CA GLY A 120 24.77 13.74 1.14
C GLY A 120 23.25 13.69 1.38
N ALA A 121 22.46 13.17 0.44
CA ALA A 121 21.00 13.07 0.59
C ALA A 121 20.59 11.79 1.35
N SER A 122 19.49 11.83 2.10
CA SER A 122 18.81 10.61 2.57
C SER A 122 17.97 10.03 1.43
N VAL A 123 17.88 8.70 1.36
CA VAL A 123 17.24 8.02 0.22
C VAL A 123 16.11 7.11 0.68
N ALA A 124 14.96 7.22 0.02
CA ALA A 124 13.82 6.32 0.18
C ALA A 124 13.74 5.31 -0.98
N ILE A 125 13.83 4.02 -0.66
CA ILE A 125 13.71 2.93 -1.62
C ILE A 125 12.23 2.50 -1.71
N ASP A 126 11.50 3.12 -2.64
CA ASP A 126 10.08 2.85 -2.90
C ASP A 126 9.89 1.68 -3.88
N ASN A 127 10.27 0.50 -3.39
CA ASN A 127 10.01 -0.80 -4.04
C ASN A 127 9.23 -1.71 -3.07
N THR A 128 8.88 -2.92 -3.51
CA THR A 128 8.15 -3.87 -2.66
C THR A 128 9.02 -4.53 -1.59
N ASN A 129 10.30 -4.81 -1.90
CA ASN A 129 11.31 -5.40 -1.01
C ASN A 129 10.79 -6.54 -0.11
N ALA A 130 10.17 -7.55 -0.73
CA ALA A 130 9.43 -8.62 -0.05
C ALA A 130 10.29 -9.53 0.83
N ASN A 131 11.49 -9.89 0.39
CA ASN A 131 12.35 -10.88 1.06
C ASN A 131 13.67 -10.29 1.55
N VAL A 132 14.33 -11.03 2.46
CA VAL A 132 15.62 -10.67 3.06
C VAL A 132 16.70 -10.50 2.00
N GLU A 133 16.71 -11.36 0.98
CA GLU A 133 17.69 -11.28 -0.12
C GLU A 133 17.62 -9.92 -0.83
N THR A 134 16.41 -9.47 -1.19
CA THR A 134 16.21 -8.17 -1.84
C THR A 134 16.63 -7.02 -0.93
N ARG A 135 16.28 -7.09 0.36
CA ARG A 135 16.64 -6.07 1.36
C ARG A 135 18.14 -6.02 1.64
N SER A 136 18.84 -7.16 1.54
CA SER A 136 20.27 -7.27 1.79
C SER A 136 21.12 -6.37 0.87
N HIS A 137 20.64 -6.06 -0.34
CA HIS A 137 21.32 -5.14 -1.24
C HIS A 137 21.36 -3.72 -0.68
N TRP A 138 20.27 -3.28 -0.05
CA TRP A 138 20.17 -1.95 0.56
C TRP A 138 20.94 -1.89 1.88
N VAL A 139 20.89 -2.97 2.68
CA VAL A 139 21.70 -3.09 3.90
C VAL A 139 23.19 -3.01 3.58
N LYS A 140 23.65 -3.71 2.53
CA LYS A 140 25.05 -3.64 2.07
C LYS A 140 25.42 -2.21 1.66
N LEU A 141 24.57 -1.54 0.89
CA LEU A 141 24.79 -0.15 0.48
C LEU A 141 24.88 0.80 1.69
N ALA A 142 24.00 0.63 2.69
CA ALA A 142 24.03 1.43 3.92
C ALA A 142 25.36 1.27 4.67
N ARG A 143 25.87 0.03 4.78
CA ARG A 143 27.17 -0.27 5.39
C ARG A 143 28.34 0.32 4.62
N GLU A 144 28.29 0.30 3.28
CA GLU A 144 29.35 0.90 2.45
C GLU A 144 29.47 2.42 2.67
N PHE A 145 28.36 3.10 2.94
CA PHE A 145 28.31 4.54 3.18
C PHE A 145 28.37 4.92 4.66
N ASP A 146 28.45 3.93 5.56
CA ASP A 146 28.39 4.13 7.02
C ASP A 146 27.17 4.96 7.47
N VAL A 147 26.01 4.71 6.85
CA VAL A 147 24.74 5.37 7.18
C VAL A 147 23.74 4.39 7.79
N PRO A 148 22.87 4.82 8.71
CA PRO A 148 21.80 3.98 9.21
C PRO A 148 20.81 3.57 8.11
N ILE A 149 20.19 2.42 8.30
CA ILE A 149 19.10 1.93 7.44
C ILE A 149 17.87 1.60 8.29
N ARG A 150 16.72 2.09 7.85
CA ARG A 150 15.42 1.92 8.52
C ARG A 150 14.45 1.22 7.59
N CYS A 151 13.51 0.45 8.14
CA CYS A 151 12.48 -0.22 7.34
C CYS A 151 11.10 0.36 7.64
N VAL A 152 10.33 0.68 6.59
CA VAL A 152 8.91 1.00 6.73
C VAL A 152 8.09 -0.20 6.22
N ARG A 153 7.45 -0.91 7.14
CA ARG A 153 6.65 -2.10 6.88
C ARG A 153 5.17 -1.75 6.74
N PHE A 154 4.63 -1.87 5.53
CA PHE A 154 3.22 -1.59 5.23
C PHE A 154 2.35 -2.83 5.40
N THR A 155 1.44 -2.81 6.37
CA THR A 155 0.68 -4.00 6.81
C THR A 155 -0.62 -4.23 6.03
N ALA A 156 -0.92 -3.40 5.02
CA ALA A 156 -2.10 -3.54 4.18
C ALA A 156 -2.27 -4.97 3.67
N SER A 157 -3.45 -5.56 3.91
CA SER A 157 -3.77 -6.92 3.47
C SER A 157 -3.78 -7.01 1.94
N THR A 158 -3.65 -8.22 1.40
CA THR A 158 -3.69 -8.46 -0.05
C THR A 158 -4.94 -7.88 -0.70
N ARG A 159 -6.13 -8.11 -0.10
CA ARG A 159 -7.40 -7.60 -0.64
C ARG A 159 -7.50 -6.08 -0.58
N LEU A 160 -7.02 -5.47 0.50
CA LEU A 160 -6.95 -4.02 0.62
C LEU A 160 -6.02 -3.42 -0.42
N ALA A 161 -4.88 -4.06 -0.66
CA ALA A 161 -3.90 -3.61 -1.65
C ALA A 161 -4.42 -3.76 -3.10
N GLU A 162 -5.10 -4.86 -3.41
CA GLU A 162 -5.82 -5.07 -4.69
C GLU A 162 -6.90 -4.01 -4.89
N HIS A 163 -7.69 -3.73 -3.85
CA HIS A 163 -8.72 -2.69 -3.87
C HIS A 163 -8.14 -1.32 -4.12
N ASN A 164 -7.08 -0.94 -3.42
CA ASN A 164 -6.39 0.33 -3.62
C ASN A 164 -5.83 0.47 -5.04
N ASP A 165 -5.24 -0.60 -5.57
CA ASP A 165 -4.73 -0.61 -6.94
C ASP A 165 -5.85 -0.41 -7.97
N ALA A 166 -6.94 -1.17 -7.85
CA ALA A 166 -8.11 -1.06 -8.73
C ALA A 166 -8.77 0.32 -8.63
N ALA A 167 -9.01 0.81 -7.40
CA ALA A 167 -9.60 2.12 -7.16
C ALA A 167 -8.77 3.25 -7.79
N ARG A 168 -7.44 3.17 -7.71
CA ARG A 168 -6.55 4.18 -8.33
C ARG A 168 -6.51 4.03 -9.85
N ALA A 169 -6.24 2.84 -10.34
CA ALA A 169 -6.06 2.59 -11.77
C ALA A 169 -7.31 2.90 -12.60
N LEU A 170 -8.52 2.64 -12.06
CA LEU A 170 -9.79 2.87 -12.75
C LEU A 170 -10.30 4.31 -12.62
N ASN A 171 -9.66 5.15 -11.79
CA ASN A 171 -10.07 6.52 -11.54
C ASN A 171 -8.89 7.48 -11.76
N THR A 172 -8.36 7.45 -12.98
CA THR A 172 -7.09 8.11 -13.35
C THR A 172 -7.06 9.60 -13.02
N ASN A 173 -8.14 10.31 -13.29
CA ASN A 173 -8.23 11.78 -13.12
C ASN A 173 -8.29 12.22 -11.65
N ILE A 174 -8.60 11.31 -10.71
CA ILE A 174 -8.93 11.67 -9.31
C ILE A 174 -7.95 11.02 -8.32
N MET A 175 -7.46 9.80 -8.61
CA MET A 175 -6.72 8.98 -7.63
C MET A 175 -5.38 8.42 -8.15
N ASN A 176 -4.96 8.77 -9.38
CA ASN A 176 -3.78 8.17 -10.03
C ASN A 176 -2.75 9.19 -10.53
N PRO A 177 -2.08 9.92 -9.62
CA PRO A 177 -1.11 10.95 -10.02
C PRO A 177 0.07 10.41 -10.84
N GLU A 178 0.39 9.12 -10.72
CA GLU A 178 1.49 8.47 -11.43
C GLU A 178 1.02 7.67 -12.67
N ASN A 179 -0.25 7.81 -13.08
CA ASN A 179 -0.85 7.13 -14.24
C ASN A 179 -0.54 5.62 -14.32
N ARG A 180 -0.62 4.94 -13.17
CA ARG A 180 -0.34 3.50 -13.05
C ARG A 180 -1.49 2.67 -13.59
N SER A 181 -1.18 1.68 -14.42
CA SER A 181 -2.16 0.67 -14.82
C SER A 181 -2.48 -0.29 -13.68
N GLN A 182 -3.69 -0.84 -13.70
CA GLN A 182 -4.09 -1.88 -12.75
C GLN A 182 -3.17 -3.09 -12.87
N LEU A 183 -2.74 -3.62 -11.73
CA LEU A 183 -1.91 -4.80 -11.63
C LEU A 183 -2.78 -6.07 -11.62
N PRO A 184 -2.31 -7.17 -12.21
CA PRO A 184 -3.01 -8.45 -12.12
C PRO A 184 -2.91 -9.03 -10.71
N SER A 185 -3.92 -9.82 -10.30
CA SER A 185 -4.01 -10.41 -8.95
C SER A 185 -2.76 -11.24 -8.57
N ILE A 186 -2.12 -11.86 -9.55
CA ILE A 186 -0.86 -12.62 -9.37
C ILE A 186 0.27 -11.76 -8.79
N ALA A 187 0.32 -10.45 -9.05
CA ALA A 187 1.35 -9.57 -8.52
C ALA A 187 1.29 -9.47 -6.99
N PHE A 188 0.08 -9.39 -6.43
CA PHE A 188 -0.17 -9.32 -4.98
C PHE A 188 0.07 -10.67 -4.31
N ARG A 189 -0.40 -11.77 -4.93
CA ARG A 189 -0.15 -13.14 -4.44
C ARG A 189 1.35 -13.48 -4.46
N SER A 190 2.05 -13.14 -5.54
CA SER A 190 3.51 -13.35 -5.67
C SER A 190 4.31 -12.54 -4.66
N PHE A 191 3.86 -11.32 -4.33
CA PHE A 191 4.45 -10.56 -3.24
C PHE A 191 4.27 -11.30 -1.91
N LEU A 192 3.04 -11.71 -1.57
CA LEU A 192 2.74 -12.36 -0.30
C LEU A 192 3.53 -13.68 -0.13
N GLN A 193 3.64 -14.49 -1.19
CA GLN A 193 4.41 -15.74 -1.15
C GLN A 193 5.91 -15.52 -0.89
N ARG A 194 6.46 -14.41 -1.35
CA ARG A 194 7.87 -14.06 -1.15
C ARG A 194 8.11 -13.26 0.13
N LEU A 195 7.05 -12.78 0.78
CA LEU A 195 7.17 -11.91 1.94
C LEU A 195 7.84 -12.67 3.08
N GLN A 196 8.98 -12.15 3.51
CA GLN A 196 9.63 -12.48 4.77
C GLN A 196 9.57 -11.22 5.62
N GLU A 197 8.92 -11.29 6.78
CA GLU A 197 8.78 -10.14 7.67
C GLU A 197 10.16 -9.56 8.00
N PRO A 198 10.34 -8.22 7.91
CA PRO A 198 11.62 -7.60 8.21
C PRO A 198 11.97 -7.78 9.69
N THR A 199 13.25 -7.99 9.97
CA THR A 199 13.76 -8.15 11.34
C THR A 199 14.97 -7.26 11.57
N LEU A 200 15.22 -6.87 12.82
CA LEU A 200 16.37 -6.04 13.17
C LEU A 200 17.70 -6.74 12.87
N ASP A 201 17.72 -8.09 12.89
CA ASP A 201 18.89 -8.92 12.57
C ASP A 201 19.40 -8.73 11.14
N GLU A 202 18.57 -8.21 10.22
CA GLU A 202 19.00 -7.84 8.88
C GLU A 202 19.97 -6.65 8.88
N GLY A 203 20.03 -5.88 9.97
CA GLY A 203 20.84 -4.66 10.12
C GLY A 203 20.04 -3.37 10.05
N PHE A 204 18.71 -3.43 10.21
CA PHE A 204 17.87 -2.24 10.36
C PHE A 204 18.05 -1.64 11.75
N GLN A 205 18.16 -0.32 11.82
CA GLN A 205 18.15 0.43 13.08
C GLN A 205 16.77 0.37 13.75
N ASP A 206 15.71 0.51 12.96
CA ASP A 206 14.33 0.37 13.39
C ASP A 206 13.43 -0.19 12.26
N ILE A 207 12.24 -0.64 12.66
CA ILE A 207 11.20 -1.09 11.74
C ILE A 207 9.90 -0.35 12.13
N TYR A 208 9.55 0.62 11.30
CA TYR A 208 8.33 1.41 11.44
C TYR A 208 7.17 0.72 10.74
N LYS A 209 6.12 0.35 11.49
CA LYS A 209 4.92 -0.27 10.92
C LYS A 209 3.91 0.79 10.51
N VAL A 210 3.39 0.66 9.29
CA VAL A 210 2.37 1.53 8.72
C VAL A 210 1.13 0.71 8.43
N ASP A 211 0.09 0.95 9.21
CA ASP A 211 -1.25 0.45 8.94
C ASP A 211 -1.96 1.30 7.91
N PHE A 212 -2.93 0.70 7.22
CA PHE A 212 -3.69 1.44 6.22
C PHE A 212 -4.64 2.42 6.89
N GLU A 213 -4.58 3.66 6.42
CA GLU A 213 -5.49 4.73 6.75
C GLU A 213 -5.88 5.43 5.45
N PHE A 214 -7.18 5.63 5.22
CA PHE A 214 -7.61 6.38 4.05
C PHE A 214 -7.35 7.87 4.25
N LYS A 215 -6.60 8.49 3.33
CA LYS A 215 -6.37 9.94 3.27
C LYS A 215 -6.72 10.46 1.89
N GLY A 216 -7.62 11.43 1.83
CA GLY A 216 -8.10 12.01 0.59
C GLY A 216 -9.31 12.93 0.80
N THR A 217 -9.75 13.56 -0.28
CA THR A 217 -10.96 14.40 -0.29
C THR A 217 -12.23 13.56 -0.12
N ASP A 218 -13.36 14.21 0.20
CA ASP A 218 -14.66 13.52 0.28
C ASP A 218 -15.04 12.85 -1.04
N GLU A 219 -14.67 13.44 -2.19
CA GLU A 219 -14.87 12.84 -3.50
C GLU A 219 -14.05 11.55 -3.66
N GLN A 220 -12.76 11.59 -3.32
CA GLN A 220 -11.89 10.42 -3.32
C GLN A 220 -12.39 9.36 -2.35
N LYS A 221 -12.90 9.75 -1.17
CA LYS A 221 -13.46 8.86 -0.15
C LYS A 221 -14.71 8.16 -0.68
N LYS A 222 -15.63 8.90 -1.28
CA LYS A 222 -16.84 8.35 -1.90
C LYS A 222 -16.48 7.35 -3.01
N LEU A 223 -15.47 7.67 -3.81
CA LEU A 223 -15.02 6.79 -4.88
C LEU A 223 -14.35 5.52 -4.34
N TRP A 224 -13.45 5.68 -3.37
CA TRP A 224 -12.75 4.57 -2.72
C TRP A 224 -13.69 3.63 -1.95
N SER A 225 -14.81 4.17 -1.43
CA SER A 225 -15.83 3.39 -0.71
C SER A 225 -16.62 2.39 -1.57
N ARG A 226 -16.49 2.47 -2.90
CA ARG A 226 -17.11 1.55 -3.86
C ARG A 226 -16.39 0.21 -3.92
N TYR A 227 -17.08 -0.86 -4.32
CA TYR A 227 -16.51 -2.18 -4.55
C TYR A 227 -15.73 -2.21 -5.88
N TRP A 228 -14.40 -2.33 -5.80
CA TRP A 228 -13.50 -2.35 -6.98
C TRP A 228 -12.88 -3.72 -7.27
N VAL A 229 -13.03 -4.67 -6.35
CA VAL A 229 -12.47 -6.03 -6.44
C VAL A 229 -13.59 -7.06 -6.47
N SER A 230 -13.36 -8.17 -7.18
CA SER A 230 -14.36 -9.22 -7.41
C SER A 230 -13.80 -10.60 -7.10
N LYS A 231 -14.71 -11.56 -6.87
CA LYS A 231 -14.40 -12.98 -6.59
C LYS A 231 -13.59 -13.64 -7.67
N TYR A 232 -13.86 -13.21 -8.89
CA TYR A 232 -13.39 -13.87 -10.11
C TYR A 232 -12.17 -13.16 -10.71
N SER A 233 -11.56 -12.20 -10.00
CA SER A 233 -10.28 -11.62 -10.41
C SER A 233 -9.19 -12.70 -10.33
N THR A 234 -8.91 -13.31 -11.48
CA THR A 234 -7.79 -14.24 -11.71
C THR A 234 -6.46 -13.57 -11.48
#